data_AF-A0A9W4D2M3-F1
#
_entry.id   AF-A0A9W4D2M3-F1
#
_cell.length_a   1.000
_cell.length_b   1.000
_cell.length_c   1.000
_cell.angle_alpha   90.00
_cell.angle_beta   90.00
_cell.angle_gamma   90.00
#
_symmetry.space_group_name_H-M   'P 1'
#
loop_
_entity.id
_entity.type
_entity.pdbx_description
1 polymer ?
#
loop_
_entity_poly.entity_id
_entity_poly.type
_entity_poly.pdbx_seq_one_letter_code
_entity_poly.pdbx_strand_id
1 'polypeptide(L)' 'MPQQEEHDEDECDEAPERPAAINQALNGLKRLLSFKEHEPNANSMELTLFMRMERSLQQQAELSRWQGT' A
#
# COMPACT_ATOMS: atom_id res chain seq x y z
N MET A 1 32.81 32.38 19.02
CA MET A 1 31.41 32.05 19.31
C MET A 1 31.15 30.65 18.76
N PRO A 2 30.78 29.65 19.57
CA PRO A 2 30.50 28.31 19.07
C PRO A 2 29.15 28.34 18.34
N GLN A 3 29.10 27.82 17.12
CA GLN A 3 27.85 27.64 16.40
C GLN A 3 27.23 26.33 16.90
N GLN A 4 26.12 26.48 17.62
CA GLN A 4 25.28 25.39 18.12
C GLN A 4 24.67 24.60 16.96
N GLU A 5 24.44 23.33 17.27
CA GLU A 5 23.82 22.32 16.43
C GLU A 5 22.42 22.73 15.94
N GLU A 6 22.16 22.53 14.65
CA GLU A 6 20.85 22.11 14.16
C GLU A 6 21.10 20.82 13.38
N HIS A 7 21.35 19.76 14.15
CA HIS A 7 21.09 18.40 13.72
C HIS A 7 19.56 18.33 13.67
N ASP A 8 18.97 18.63 12.51
CA ASP A 8 17.59 18.22 12.24
C ASP A 8 17.63 16.70 12.14
N GLU A 9 17.52 16.09 13.31
CA GLU A 9 17.03 14.76 13.59
C GLU A 9 15.59 14.70 13.07
N ASP A 10 15.42 14.77 11.75
CA ASP A 10 14.22 14.24 11.10
C ASP A 10 14.37 12.71 11.18
N GLU A 11 14.14 12.19 12.39
CA GLU A 11 13.56 10.88 12.63
C GLU A 11 12.27 10.81 11.82
N CYS A 12 12.41 10.59 10.50
CA CYS A 12 11.40 9.96 9.68
C CYS A 12 11.32 8.48 10.10
N ASP A 13 11.05 8.25 11.38
CA ASP A 13 10.71 6.98 11.98
C ASP A 13 9.22 6.70 11.73
N GLU A 14 8.77 6.91 10.48
CA GLU A 14 7.42 6.60 10.02
C GLU A 14 7.33 5.12 9.59
N ALA A 15 8.12 4.26 10.25
CA ALA A 15 8.25 2.85 9.91
C ALA A 15 7.09 1.92 10.36
N PRO A 16 6.11 2.29 11.22
CA PRO A 16 5.03 1.34 11.53
C PRO A 16 3.84 1.40 10.56
N GLU A 17 3.64 2.48 9.79
CA GLU A 17 2.38 2.70 9.06
C GLU A 17 2.33 2.08 7.66
N ARG A 18 3.46 2.01 6.95
CA ARG A 18 3.49 1.51 5.56
C ARG A 18 2.91 0.10 5.41
N PRO A 19 3.29 -0.90 6.22
CA PRO A 19 2.72 -2.25 6.09
C PRO A 19 1.23 -2.29 6.42
N ALA A 20 0.78 -1.51 7.39
CA ALA A 20 -0.63 -1.44 7.78
C ALA A 20 -1.51 -0.82 6.68
N ALA A 21 -1.05 0.27 6.07
CA ALA A 21 -1.74 0.94 4.98
C ALA A 21 -1.85 0.06 3.72
N ILE A 22 -0.78 -0.67 3.35
CA ILE A 22 -0.78 -1.60 2.22
C ILE A 22 -1.80 -2.74 2.45
N ASN A 23 -1.83 -3.30 3.66
CA ASN A 23 -2.78 -4.35 4.02
C ASN A 23 -4.24 -3.85 4.01
N GLN A 24 -4.48 -2.62 4.48
CA GLN A 24 -5.81 -2.01 4.44
C GLN A 24 -6.26 -1.78 2.99
N ALA A 25 -5.39 -1.27 2.12
CA ALA A 25 -5.67 -1.07 0.70
C ALA A 25 -5.97 -2.39 -0.02
N LEU A 26 -5.19 -3.45 0.26
CA LEU A 26 -5.44 -4.81 -0.26
C LEU A 26 -6.81 -5.34 0.15
N ASN A 27 -7.18 -5.21 1.42
CA ASN A 27 -8.47 -5.68 1.91
C ASN A 27 -9.63 -4.91 1.29
N GLY A 28 -9.50 -3.58 1.14
CA GLY A 28 -10.48 -2.75 0.45
C GLY A 28 -10.66 -3.17 -1.02
N LEU A 29 -9.54 -3.42 -1.71
CA LEU A 29 -9.55 -3.80 -3.12
C LEU A 29 -10.13 -5.19 -3.37
N LYS A 30 -9.82 -6.18 -2.53
CA LYS A 30 -10.43 -7.52 -2.58
C LYS A 30 -11.95 -7.46 -2.42
N ARG A 31 -12.43 -6.63 -1.48
CA ARG A 31 -13.85 -6.40 -1.29
C ARG A 31 -14.49 -5.75 -2.53
N LEU A 32 -13.84 -4.75 -3.12
CA LEU A 32 -14.33 -4.11 -4.34
C LEU A 32 -14.39 -5.07 -5.53
N LEU A 33 -13.36 -5.92 -5.70
CA LEU A 33 -13.33 -6.96 -6.73
C LEU A 33 -14.50 -7.94 -6.55
N SER A 34 -14.77 -8.39 -5.32
CA SER A 34 -15.89 -9.31 -5.05
C SER A 34 -17.24 -8.70 -5.41
N PHE A 35 -17.44 -7.40 -5.19
CA PHE A 35 -18.67 -6.73 -5.60
C PHE A 35 -18.77 -6.59 -7.11
N LYS A 36 -17.65 -6.28 -7.77
CA LYS A 36 -17.61 -6.00 -9.20
C LYS A 36 -17.73 -7.26 -10.06
N GLU A 37 -17.23 -8.40 -9.58
CA GLU A 37 -17.37 -9.70 -10.26
C GLU A 37 -18.84 -10.16 -10.33
N HIS A 38 -19.67 -9.75 -9.37
CA HIS A 38 -21.11 -10.04 -9.36
C HIS A 38 -21.96 -8.97 -10.07
N GLU A 39 -21.34 -7.92 -10.61
CA GLU A 39 -22.06 -6.84 -11.26
C GLU A 39 -22.43 -7.24 -12.71
N PRO A 40 -23.71 -7.17 -13.11
CA PRO A 40 -24.13 -7.62 -14.45
C PRO A 40 -23.52 -6.79 -15.59
N ASN A 41 -23.03 -5.58 -15.30
CA ASN A 41 -22.33 -4.69 -16.23
C ASN A 41 -20.85 -4.52 -15.87
N ALA A 42 -20.22 -5.51 -15.24
CA ALA A 42 -18.81 -5.45 -14.88
C ALA A 42 -17.94 -5.04 -16.07
N ASN A 43 -17.44 -3.80 -16.06
CA ASN A 43 -16.57 -3.30 -17.12
C ASN A 43 -15.24 -4.06 -17.05
N SER A 44 -14.98 -4.88 -18.09
CA SER A 44 -13.77 -5.70 -18.21
C SER A 44 -12.48 -4.90 -18.03
N MET A 45 -12.46 -3.63 -18.45
CA MET A 45 -11.29 -2.75 -18.29
C MET A 45 -11.06 -2.35 -16.83
N GLU A 46 -12.11 -1.99 -16.11
CA GLU A 46 -12.03 -1.63 -14.70
C GLU A 46 -11.64 -2.85 -13.85
N LEU A 47 -12.23 -4.01 -14.13
CA LEU A 47 -11.85 -5.27 -13.48
C LEU A 47 -10.36 -5.59 -13.70
N THR A 48 -9.87 -5.43 -14.94
CA THR A 48 -8.46 -5.61 -15.28
C THR A 48 -7.56 -4.64 -14.51
N LEU A 49 -7.97 -3.38 -14.36
CA LEU A 49 -7.22 -2.39 -13.60
C LEU A 49 -7.17 -2.75 -12.11
N PHE A 50 -8.30 -3.16 -11.52
CA PHE A 50 -8.35 -3.58 -10.12
C PHE A 50 -7.48 -4.80 -9.85
N MET A 51 -7.47 -5.80 -10.73
CA MET A 51 -6.59 -6.96 -10.61
C MET A 51 -5.10 -6.57 -10.68
N ARG A 52 -4.73 -5.60 -11.52
CA ARG A 52 -3.33 -5.09 -11.56
C ARG A 52 -2.94 -4.38 -10.28
N MET A 53 -3.82 -3.55 -9.73
CA MET A 53 -3.58 -2.87 -8.46
C MET A 53 -3.43 -3.87 -7.31
N GLU A 54 -4.22 -4.94 -7.31
CA GLU A 54 -4.13 -6.00 -6.28
C GLU A 54 -2.74 -6.65 -6.32
N ARG A 55 -2.29 -7.03 -7.51
CA ARG A 55 -0.96 -7.63 -7.69
C ARG A 55 0.16 -6.69 -7.28
N SER A 56 0.07 -5.41 -7.63
CA SER A 56 1.08 -4.41 -7.26
C SER A 56 1.16 -4.21 -5.74
N LEU A 57 0.01 -4.15 -5.06
CA LEU A 57 -0.04 -4.01 -3.61
C LEU A 57 0.44 -5.29 -2.90
N GLN A 58 0.15 -6.48 -3.43
CA GLN A 58 0.70 -7.74 -2.92
C GLN A 58 2.23 -7.76 -3.01
N GLN A 59 2.79 -7.33 -4.16
CA GLN A 59 4.23 -7.22 -4.34
C GLN A 59 4.87 -6.22 -3.37
N GLN A 60 4.22 -5.07 -3.15
CA GLN A 60 4.70 -4.10 -2.15
C GLN A 60 4.63 -4.66 -0.73
N ALA A 61 3.56 -5.36 -0.36
CA ALA A 61 3.45 -6.00 0.95
C ALA A 61 4.54 -7.05 1.18
N GLU A 62 4.86 -7.84 0.14
CA GLU A 62 5.96 -8.80 0.17
C GLU A 62 7.31 -8.10 0.34
N LEU A 63 7.62 -7.08 -0.47
CA LEU A 63 8.86 -6.32 -0.37
C LEU A 63 9.04 -5.66 1.01
N SER A 64 7.99 -5.05 1.55
CA SER A 64 8.02 -4.47 2.90
C SER A 64 8.26 -5.52 3.98
N ARG A 65 7.77 -6.75 3.81
CA ARG A 65 8.04 -7.85 4.74
C ARG A 65 9.52 -8.27 4.73
N TRP A 66 10.19 -8.21 3.57
CA TRP A 66 11.61 -8.55 3.44
C TRP A 66 12.56 -7.42 3.86
N GLN A 67 12.10 -6.16 3.84
CA GLN A 67 12.89 -5.00 4.28
C GLN A 67 12.73 -4.67 5.77
N GLY A 68 11.74 -5.25 6.45
CA GLY A 68 11.45 -5.04 7.87
C GLY A 68 12.06 -6.07 8.83
N THR A 69 13.06 -6.84 8.40
CA THR A 69 13.88 -7.75 9.22
C THR A 69 15.34 -7.39 9.12
#